data_AF-A5KPX4-F1
#
_entry.id   AF-A5KPX4-F1
#
_cell.length_a   1.000
_cell.length_b   1.000
_cell.length_c   1.000
_cell.angle_alpha   90.00
_cell.angle_beta   90.00
_cell.angle_gamma   90.00
#
_symmetry.space_group_name_H-M   'P 1'
#
loop_
_entity.id
_entity.type
_entity.pdbx_description
1 polymer ?
#
loop_
_entity_poly.entity_id
_entity_poly.type
_entity_poly.pdbx_seq_one_letter_code
_entity_poly.pdbx_strand_id
1 'polypeptide(L)'
;MTTTVYEQYSPLDSYGRCQTAEACVGEELMPDEKRGDISSVKPTGWQSVRYENVEGGSLYNRCHLIAYQLSGENANEENLITGTRYMNTEGMLPFENLVAEYVHETDNHVMYRVTPIFENENLVASGVQMEAESVEDGGKGIKFNVYVYNIQPDIIIDYKTGDNRAEDDDEKEAAGTSGAGKVSVESEYILNTSTHKFHRPDCAGVKDMKEKNKKPYKGKRSKLLEDGYSPCKSCNP
;
A
#
# COMPACT_ATOMS: atom_id res chain seq x y z
N MET A 1 -25.59 7.32 2.48
CA MET A 1 -24.93 7.59 3.78
C MET A 1 -25.93 7.31 4.88
N THR A 2 -25.45 6.86 6.03
CA THR A 2 -26.24 6.54 7.23
C THR A 2 -25.41 6.94 8.45
N THR A 3 -26.07 7.16 9.59
CA THR A 3 -25.42 7.31 10.91
C THR A 3 -25.68 6.09 11.79
N THR A 4 -26.20 5.01 11.21
CA THR A 4 -26.26 3.70 11.89
C THR A 4 -24.97 2.98 11.60
N VAL A 5 -24.16 2.75 12.63
CA VAL A 5 -22.91 2.02 12.49
C VAL A 5 -23.14 0.62 11.93
N TYR A 6 -22.24 0.21 11.03
CA TYR A 6 -22.22 -1.14 10.49
C TYR A 6 -20.83 -1.44 9.93
N GLU A 7 -20.57 -2.72 9.74
CA GLU A 7 -19.47 -3.24 8.95
C GLU A 7 -19.99 -4.35 8.04
N GLN A 8 -19.44 -4.41 6.84
CA GLN A 8 -19.78 -5.41 5.85
C GLN A 8 -18.52 -5.84 5.11
N TYR A 9 -18.21 -7.12 5.20
CA TYR A 9 -17.13 -7.76 4.47
C TYR A 9 -17.74 -8.58 3.34
N SER A 10 -17.23 -8.39 2.13
CA SER A 10 -17.68 -9.19 0.99
C SER A 10 -17.11 -10.61 1.08
N PRO A 11 -17.87 -11.63 0.67
CA PRO A 11 -17.35 -12.99 0.58
C PRO A 11 -16.08 -13.05 -0.26
N LEU A 12 -15.17 -13.95 0.10
CA LEU A 12 -13.99 -14.24 -0.70
C LEU A 12 -14.38 -14.64 -2.13
N ASP A 13 -13.59 -14.23 -3.12
CA ASP A 13 -13.84 -14.63 -4.51
C ASP A 13 -13.44 -16.08 -4.79
N SER A 14 -13.56 -16.51 -6.06
CA SER A 14 -13.22 -17.88 -6.48
C SER A 14 -11.75 -18.28 -6.30
N TYR A 15 -10.86 -17.32 -6.08
CA TYR A 15 -9.45 -17.55 -5.76
C TYR A 15 -9.17 -17.45 -4.25
N GLY A 16 -10.22 -17.26 -3.43
CA GLY A 16 -10.11 -17.10 -1.98
C GLY A 16 -9.69 -15.70 -1.55
N ARG A 17 -9.78 -14.69 -2.43
CA ARG A 17 -9.25 -13.35 -2.18
C ARG A 17 -10.31 -12.45 -1.54
N CYS A 18 -9.92 -11.67 -0.53
CA CYS A 18 -10.81 -10.66 0.05
C CYS A 18 -11.34 -9.71 -1.02
N GLN A 19 -12.60 -9.34 -0.89
CA GLN A 19 -13.26 -8.38 -1.78
C GLN A 19 -13.49 -7.07 -1.02
N THR A 20 -14.34 -6.19 -1.54
CA THR A 20 -14.66 -4.90 -0.90
C THR A 20 -15.15 -5.08 0.54
N ALA A 21 -14.60 -4.28 1.45
CA ALA A 21 -15.12 -4.07 2.78
C ALA A 21 -15.69 -2.64 2.91
N GLU A 22 -16.84 -2.51 3.54
CA GLU A 22 -17.53 -1.23 3.77
C GLU A 22 -17.92 -1.09 5.24
N ALA A 23 -17.87 0.12 5.78
CA ALA A 23 -18.34 0.42 7.12
C ALA A 23 -18.97 1.82 7.19
N CYS A 24 -19.92 1.98 8.11
CA CYS A 24 -20.24 3.27 8.68
C CYS A 24 -19.54 3.32 10.05
N VAL A 25 -18.37 3.95 10.08
CA VAL A 25 -17.54 4.05 11.29
C VAL A 25 -18.13 5.14 12.19
N GLY A 26 -18.31 4.81 13.46
CA GLY A 26 -18.68 5.70 14.57
C GLY A 26 -18.03 5.18 15.84
N GLU A 27 -18.07 5.96 16.92
CA GLU A 27 -17.43 5.62 18.21
C GLU A 27 -17.89 4.25 18.72
N GLU A 28 -19.14 3.88 18.45
CA GLU A 28 -19.75 2.62 18.88
C GLU A 28 -19.14 1.37 18.24
N LEU A 29 -18.45 1.53 17.11
CA LEU A 29 -17.75 0.45 16.40
C LEU A 29 -16.27 0.36 16.82
N MET A 30 -15.73 1.42 17.44
CA MET A 30 -14.32 1.50 17.78
C MET A 30 -14.04 0.74 19.10
N PRO A 31 -12.98 -0.09 19.16
CA PRO A 31 -12.73 -0.93 20.33
C PRO A 31 -11.98 -0.18 21.44
N ASP A 32 -12.41 -0.39 22.69
CA ASP A 32 -11.63 -0.04 23.89
C ASP A 32 -10.58 -1.10 24.25
N GLU A 33 -10.76 -2.32 23.75
CA GLU A 33 -9.94 -3.47 24.10
C GLU A 33 -8.61 -3.51 23.31
N LYS A 34 -7.68 -4.34 23.78
CA LYS A 34 -6.47 -4.61 23.01
C LYS A 34 -6.77 -5.59 21.89
N ARG A 35 -6.20 -5.30 20.72
CA ARG A 35 -6.22 -6.21 19.56
C ARG A 35 -5.74 -7.62 19.95
N GLY A 36 -6.52 -8.61 19.53
CA GLY A 36 -6.25 -10.04 19.70
C GLY A 36 -5.25 -10.58 18.68
N ASP A 37 -4.92 -11.86 18.82
CA ASP A 37 -4.06 -12.56 17.87
C ASP A 37 -4.80 -12.83 16.55
N ILE A 38 -4.10 -12.63 15.45
CA ILE A 38 -4.59 -12.90 14.09
C ILE A 38 -3.66 -13.83 13.31
N SER A 39 -2.67 -14.44 13.98
CA SER A 39 -1.63 -15.24 13.36
C SER A 39 -2.16 -16.49 12.63
N SER A 40 -3.34 -16.97 13.00
CA SER A 40 -4.01 -18.11 12.37
C SER A 40 -4.41 -17.86 10.91
N VAL A 41 -4.78 -16.63 10.57
CA VAL A 41 -5.23 -16.27 9.22
C VAL A 41 -4.03 -16.22 8.28
N LYS A 42 -4.15 -16.83 7.10
CA LYS A 42 -3.14 -16.79 6.04
C LYS A 42 -3.83 -16.36 4.75
N PRO A 43 -3.82 -15.06 4.43
CA PRO A 43 -4.47 -14.57 3.21
C PRO A 43 -3.86 -15.18 1.94
N THR A 44 -4.50 -14.95 0.80
CA THR A 44 -3.96 -15.38 -0.49
C THR A 44 -2.57 -14.81 -0.73
N GLY A 45 -1.68 -15.63 -1.29
CA GLY A 45 -0.28 -15.26 -1.54
C GLY A 45 0.58 -15.07 -0.28
N TRP A 46 0.11 -15.51 0.90
CA TRP A 46 0.84 -15.32 2.14
C TRP A 46 2.21 -16.02 2.14
N GLN A 47 3.26 -15.24 2.45
CA GLN A 47 4.62 -15.73 2.68
C GLN A 47 5.14 -15.21 4.02
N SER A 48 5.88 -16.05 4.75
CA SER A 48 6.55 -15.66 5.99
C SER A 48 8.03 -15.40 5.71
N VAL A 49 8.34 -14.19 5.23
CA VAL A 49 9.70 -13.79 4.83
C VAL A 49 10.16 -12.56 5.61
N ARG A 50 11.49 -12.46 5.83
CA ARG A 50 12.11 -11.36 6.56
C ARG A 50 13.23 -10.70 5.78
N TYR A 51 13.38 -9.39 5.95
CA TYR A 51 14.40 -8.55 5.35
C TYR A 51 14.96 -7.55 6.37
N GLU A 52 16.26 -7.27 6.32
CA GLU A 52 16.92 -6.36 7.28
C GLU A 52 16.53 -4.90 7.08
N ASN A 53 16.25 -4.48 5.84
CA ASN A 53 15.85 -3.12 5.48
C ASN A 53 14.34 -2.85 5.71
N VAL A 54 13.59 -3.82 6.22
CA VAL A 54 12.17 -3.66 6.56
C VAL A 54 12.03 -3.48 8.07
N GLU A 55 11.33 -2.43 8.49
CA GLU A 55 11.08 -2.17 9.92
C GLU A 55 10.34 -3.36 10.58
N GLY A 56 10.87 -3.86 11.70
CA GLY A 56 10.35 -5.08 12.36
C GLY A 56 10.73 -6.39 11.63
N GLY A 57 11.34 -6.27 10.46
CA GLY A 57 11.92 -7.34 9.66
C GLY A 57 10.94 -8.16 8.85
N SER A 58 9.63 -8.13 9.09
CA SER A 58 8.64 -8.91 8.31
C SER A 58 8.21 -8.14 7.07
N LEU A 59 8.35 -8.72 5.87
CA LEU A 59 7.87 -8.06 4.64
C LEU A 59 6.34 -7.95 4.64
N TYR A 60 5.67 -9.08 4.82
CA TYR A 60 4.21 -9.13 4.77
C TYR A 60 3.61 -9.07 6.17
N ASN A 61 2.52 -8.32 6.23
CA ASN A 61 1.60 -8.17 7.33
C ASN A 61 0.24 -8.73 6.89
N ARG A 62 -0.51 -9.23 7.87
CA ARG A 62 -1.95 -9.46 7.70
C ARG A 62 -2.62 -8.10 7.81
N CYS A 63 -2.74 -7.44 6.66
CA CYS A 63 -3.19 -6.07 6.54
C CYS A 63 -4.71 -6.07 6.56
N HIS A 64 -5.28 -5.33 7.50
CA HIS A 64 -6.72 -5.13 7.61
C HIS A 64 -7.22 -4.26 6.44
N LEU A 65 -8.40 -4.56 5.89
CA LEU A 65 -9.09 -3.65 4.97
C LEU A 65 -9.80 -2.55 5.76
N ILE A 66 -10.54 -2.94 6.79
CA ILE A 66 -11.06 -2.05 7.83
C ILE A 66 -10.23 -2.30 9.08
N ALA A 67 -9.43 -1.30 9.47
CA ALA A 67 -8.49 -1.43 10.58
C ALA A 67 -9.19 -1.77 11.90
N TYR A 68 -8.50 -2.54 12.75
CA TYR A 68 -8.99 -2.87 14.10
C TYR A 68 -9.45 -1.63 14.87
N GLN A 69 -8.70 -0.52 14.79
CA GLN A 69 -9.07 0.71 15.50
C GLN A 69 -10.41 1.31 15.04
N LEU A 70 -10.89 0.97 13.84
CA LEU A 70 -12.14 1.47 13.27
C LEU A 70 -13.31 0.50 13.47
N SER A 71 -13.05 -0.80 13.68
CA SER A 71 -14.10 -1.81 13.71
C SER A 71 -14.06 -2.84 14.85
N GLY A 72 -12.95 -2.94 15.57
CA GLY A 72 -12.75 -4.00 16.57
C GLY A 72 -12.46 -5.40 15.99
N GLU A 73 -12.44 -5.54 14.65
CA GLU A 73 -12.31 -6.84 14.02
C GLU A 73 -10.89 -7.42 14.09
N ASN A 74 -10.79 -8.67 14.54
CA ASN A 74 -9.53 -9.38 14.70
C ASN A 74 -9.23 -10.32 13.52
N ALA A 75 -9.38 -11.63 13.73
CA ALA A 75 -8.93 -12.68 12.81
C ALA A 75 -10.00 -13.01 11.74
N ASN A 76 -10.54 -11.99 11.09
CA ASN A 76 -11.55 -12.13 10.04
C ASN A 76 -10.88 -12.37 8.68
N GLU A 77 -11.08 -13.55 8.10
CA GLU A 77 -10.48 -13.95 6.82
C GLU A 77 -10.96 -13.08 5.64
N GLU A 78 -12.13 -12.46 5.75
CA GLU A 78 -12.69 -11.55 4.72
C GLU A 78 -12.15 -10.12 4.85
N ASN A 79 -11.40 -9.82 5.91
CA ASN A 79 -10.86 -8.49 6.20
C ASN A 79 -9.32 -8.45 6.19
N LEU A 80 -8.62 -9.54 5.89
CA LEU A 80 -7.16 -9.62 5.98
C LEU A 80 -6.53 -9.99 4.65
N ILE A 81 -5.71 -9.10 4.09
CA ILE A 81 -4.92 -9.36 2.87
C ILE A 81 -3.42 -9.49 3.17
N THR A 82 -2.68 -10.10 2.25
CA THR A 82 -1.21 -10.05 2.23
C THR A 82 -0.77 -8.66 1.80
N GLY A 83 -0.51 -7.78 2.77
CA GLY A 83 -0.02 -6.42 2.55
C GLY A 83 1.43 -6.29 2.98
N THR A 84 2.24 -5.51 2.27
CA THR A 84 3.60 -5.17 2.71
C THR A 84 3.58 -4.34 4.00
N ARG A 85 4.68 -4.34 4.74
CA ARG A 85 4.89 -3.48 5.90
C ARG A 85 4.69 -2.01 5.53
N TYR A 86 5.30 -1.57 4.43
CA TYR A 86 5.18 -0.20 3.94
C TYR A 86 3.73 0.17 3.59
N MET A 87 3.00 -0.68 2.85
CA MET A 87 1.57 -0.46 2.58
C MET A 87 0.79 -0.29 3.88
N ASN A 88 1.02 -1.17 4.86
CA ASN A 88 0.29 -1.18 6.11
C ASN A 88 0.56 0.07 6.96
N THR A 89 1.81 0.55 7.07
CA THR A 89 2.17 1.64 7.99
C THR A 89 2.34 3.01 7.34
N GLU A 90 2.92 3.07 6.14
CA GLU A 90 3.13 4.34 5.42
C GLU A 90 2.00 4.63 4.42
N GLY A 91 1.30 3.57 3.97
CA GLY A 91 0.23 3.65 3.00
C GLY A 91 -1.15 3.89 3.64
N MET A 92 -1.65 2.91 4.39
CA MET A 92 -3.03 2.90 4.91
C MET A 92 -3.19 3.66 6.23
N LEU A 93 -2.30 3.41 7.19
CA LEU A 93 -2.40 3.95 8.57
C LEU A 93 -2.64 5.46 8.65
N PRO A 94 -2.02 6.33 7.82
CA PRO A 94 -2.31 7.77 7.88
C PRO A 94 -3.78 8.10 7.60
N PHE A 95 -4.42 7.39 6.67
CA PHE A 95 -5.84 7.61 6.34
C PHE A 95 -6.76 7.01 7.41
N GLU A 96 -6.38 5.87 7.98
CA GLU A 96 -7.11 5.25 9.09
C GLU A 96 -7.11 6.18 10.32
N ASN A 97 -5.97 6.79 10.64
CA ASN A 97 -5.85 7.75 11.74
C ASN A 97 -6.70 8.99 11.48
N LEU A 98 -6.73 9.52 10.24
CA LEU A 98 -7.61 10.64 9.90
C LEU A 98 -9.09 10.33 10.19
N VAL A 99 -9.54 9.13 9.86
CA VAL A 99 -10.92 8.69 10.14
C VAL A 99 -11.14 8.54 11.64
N ALA A 100 -10.25 7.85 12.35
CA ALA A 100 -10.35 7.62 13.79
C ALA A 100 -10.37 8.94 14.59
N GLU A 101 -9.43 9.85 14.29
CA GLU A 101 -9.33 11.15 14.94
C GLU A 101 -10.61 11.97 14.70
N TYR A 102 -11.14 11.98 13.47
CA TYR A 102 -12.39 12.70 13.17
C TYR A 102 -13.58 12.18 13.99
N VAL A 103 -13.75 10.85 14.05
CA VAL A 103 -14.84 10.22 14.82
C VAL A 103 -14.70 10.60 16.29
N HIS A 104 -13.51 10.42 16.88
CA HIS A 104 -13.25 10.76 18.29
C HIS A 104 -13.43 12.24 18.63
N GLU A 105 -13.06 13.17 17.73
CA GLU A 105 -13.13 14.61 18.02
C GLU A 105 -14.55 15.18 17.87
N THR A 106 -15.41 14.51 17.13
CA THR A 106 -16.70 15.09 16.70
C THR A 106 -17.91 14.27 17.09
N ASP A 107 -17.75 13.03 17.52
CA ASP A 107 -18.81 12.03 17.72
C ASP A 107 -19.64 11.78 16.44
N ASN A 108 -19.11 12.15 15.26
CA ASN A 108 -19.75 11.96 13.95
C ASN A 108 -19.36 10.62 13.32
N HIS A 109 -20.02 10.31 12.19
CA HIS A 109 -19.80 9.09 11.43
C HIS A 109 -19.03 9.32 10.14
N VAL A 110 -18.32 8.28 9.69
CA VAL A 110 -17.63 8.24 8.41
C VAL A 110 -18.06 7.02 7.63
N MET A 111 -18.62 7.23 6.42
CA MET A 111 -18.75 6.14 5.46
C MET A 111 -17.37 5.81 4.94
N TYR A 112 -16.96 4.56 5.09
CA TYR A 112 -15.61 4.10 4.78
C TYR A 112 -15.69 2.84 3.91
N ARG A 113 -14.86 2.78 2.86
CA ARG A 113 -14.78 1.62 1.96
C ARG A 113 -13.35 1.36 1.55
N VAL A 114 -12.97 0.08 1.57
CA VAL A 114 -11.68 -0.38 1.07
C VAL A 114 -11.89 -1.53 0.08
N THR A 115 -11.41 -1.34 -1.13
CA THR A 115 -11.50 -2.32 -2.23
C THR A 115 -10.09 -2.76 -2.64
N PRO A 116 -9.70 -4.02 -2.35
CA PRO A 116 -8.46 -4.59 -2.86
C PRO A 116 -8.49 -4.69 -4.38
N ILE A 117 -7.39 -4.31 -5.04
CA ILE A 117 -7.26 -4.38 -6.50
C ILE A 117 -6.30 -5.49 -6.86
N PHE A 118 -6.84 -6.58 -7.39
CA PHE A 118 -6.07 -7.69 -7.96
C PHE A 118 -6.02 -7.60 -9.48
N GLU A 119 -4.86 -7.86 -10.05
CA GLU A 119 -4.72 -8.02 -11.51
C GLU A 119 -4.89 -9.50 -11.87
N ASN A 120 -5.85 -9.81 -12.74
CA ASN A 120 -6.08 -11.18 -13.22
C ASN A 120 -6.22 -12.18 -12.06
N GLU A 121 -5.42 -13.26 -12.09
CA GLU A 121 -5.38 -14.35 -11.12
C GLU A 121 -4.39 -14.10 -9.97
N ASN A 122 -3.89 -12.86 -9.82
CA ASN A 122 -2.92 -12.57 -8.78
C ASN A 122 -3.49 -12.83 -7.39
N LEU A 123 -2.70 -13.49 -6.54
CA LEU A 123 -3.08 -13.83 -5.17
C LEU A 123 -2.74 -12.71 -4.18
N VAL A 124 -1.85 -11.79 -4.54
CA VAL A 124 -1.53 -10.59 -3.77
C VAL A 124 -2.11 -9.37 -4.49
N ALA A 125 -2.80 -8.50 -3.76
CA ALA A 125 -3.36 -7.29 -4.33
C ALA A 125 -2.23 -6.33 -4.74
N SER A 126 -2.39 -5.67 -5.89
CA SER A 126 -1.49 -4.58 -6.34
C SER A 126 -1.54 -3.37 -5.41
N GLY A 127 -2.65 -3.23 -4.68
CA GLY A 127 -2.95 -2.14 -3.76
C GLY A 127 -4.41 -2.20 -3.34
N VAL A 128 -4.85 -1.18 -2.60
CA VAL A 128 -6.25 -0.98 -2.23
C VAL A 128 -6.72 0.41 -2.66
N GLN A 129 -7.96 0.52 -3.07
CA GLN A 129 -8.65 1.79 -3.16
C GLN A 129 -9.36 2.05 -1.83
N MET A 130 -9.06 3.18 -1.19
CA MET A 130 -9.66 3.61 0.07
C MET A 130 -10.51 4.86 -0.18
N GLU A 131 -11.74 4.83 0.29
CA GLU A 131 -12.72 5.89 0.15
C GLU A 131 -13.30 6.22 1.52
N ALA A 132 -13.41 7.51 1.83
CA ALA A 132 -14.04 7.97 3.06
C ALA A 132 -14.83 9.26 2.84
N GLU A 133 -15.99 9.38 3.48
CA GLU A 133 -16.77 10.61 3.52
C GLU A 133 -17.51 10.75 4.85
N SER A 134 -17.30 11.84 5.57
CA SER A 134 -18.00 12.16 6.82
C SER A 134 -19.49 12.45 6.58
N VAL A 135 -20.36 11.93 7.44
CA VAL A 135 -21.80 11.85 7.18
C VAL A 135 -22.52 13.14 7.56
N GLU A 136 -22.37 13.58 8.81
CA GLU A 136 -23.14 14.68 9.41
C GLU A 136 -22.81 16.04 8.79
N ASP A 137 -21.55 16.22 8.37
CA ASP A 137 -21.09 17.47 7.75
C ASP A 137 -21.07 17.42 6.20
N GLY A 138 -21.45 16.29 5.60
CA GLY A 138 -21.49 16.10 4.15
C GLY A 138 -20.11 16.10 3.49
N GLY A 139 -19.13 15.47 4.13
CA GLY A 139 -17.75 15.34 3.63
C GLY A 139 -16.89 16.58 3.81
N LYS A 140 -17.23 17.47 4.76
CA LYS A 140 -16.43 18.68 5.03
C LYS A 140 -15.21 18.38 5.89
N GLY A 141 -15.34 17.48 6.87
CA GLY A 141 -14.24 17.03 7.70
C GLY A 141 -13.38 15.97 7.01
N ILE A 142 -14.02 14.88 6.57
CA ILE A 142 -13.35 13.79 5.87
C ILE A 142 -13.95 13.63 4.47
N LYS A 143 -13.10 13.70 3.45
CA LYS A 143 -13.45 13.32 2.09
C LYS A 143 -12.21 12.95 1.29
N PHE A 144 -12.03 11.65 1.03
CA PHE A 144 -10.95 11.18 0.18
C PHE A 144 -11.33 9.97 -0.65
N ASN A 145 -10.61 9.82 -1.75
CA ASN A 145 -10.58 8.62 -2.58
C ASN A 145 -9.13 8.46 -3.07
N VAL A 146 -8.43 7.47 -2.53
CA VAL A 146 -7.00 7.27 -2.73
C VAL A 146 -6.70 5.84 -3.11
N TYR A 147 -5.63 5.64 -3.87
CA TYR A 147 -5.09 4.31 -4.14
C TYR A 147 -3.79 4.13 -3.37
N VAL A 148 -3.73 3.12 -2.51
CA VAL A 148 -2.56 2.78 -1.70
C VAL A 148 -1.89 1.55 -2.30
N TYR A 149 -0.66 1.74 -2.77
CA TYR A 149 0.13 0.71 -3.44
C TYR A 149 0.62 -0.35 -2.44
N ASN A 150 0.49 -1.63 -2.83
CA ASN A 150 1.07 -2.74 -2.09
C ASN A 150 2.51 -2.99 -2.53
N ILE A 151 3.41 -2.11 -2.12
CA ILE A 151 4.83 -2.14 -2.48
C ILE A 151 5.68 -2.02 -1.23
N GLN A 152 6.90 -2.54 -1.29
CA GLN A 152 7.91 -2.33 -0.27
C GLN A 152 9.18 -1.79 -0.96
N PRO A 153 9.73 -0.66 -0.51
CA PRO A 153 11.01 -0.17 -1.03
C PRO A 153 12.09 -1.27 -1.05
N ASP A 154 12.83 -1.32 -2.16
CA ASP A 154 13.95 -2.23 -2.42
C ASP A 154 13.58 -3.73 -2.47
N ILE A 155 12.29 -4.07 -2.57
CA ILE A 155 11.81 -5.45 -2.66
C ILE A 155 10.85 -5.58 -3.84
N ILE A 156 11.15 -6.52 -4.73
CA ILE A 156 10.30 -6.88 -5.87
C ILE A 156 9.34 -7.98 -5.43
N ILE A 157 8.07 -7.83 -5.78
CA ILE A 157 6.99 -8.77 -5.44
C ILE A 157 6.46 -9.42 -6.72
N ASP A 158 6.40 -10.75 -6.72
CA ASP A 158 5.56 -11.51 -7.64
C ASP A 158 4.13 -11.52 -7.07
N TYR A 159 3.27 -10.64 -7.57
CA TYR A 159 1.89 -10.53 -7.12
C TYR A 159 1.07 -11.78 -7.41
N LYS A 160 1.51 -12.64 -8.34
CA LYS A 160 0.80 -13.87 -8.66
C LYS A 160 0.89 -14.88 -7.52
N THR A 161 2.05 -15.01 -6.89
CA THR A 161 2.33 -16.06 -5.89
C THR A 161 2.58 -15.51 -4.48
N GLY A 162 2.94 -14.23 -4.38
CA GLY A 162 3.48 -13.61 -3.17
C GLY A 162 5.00 -13.80 -2.99
N ASP A 163 5.66 -14.51 -3.91
CA ASP A 163 7.12 -14.61 -3.90
C ASP A 163 7.75 -13.22 -4.05
N ASN A 164 8.99 -13.10 -3.60
CA ASN A 164 9.65 -11.82 -3.47
C ASN A 164 11.16 -11.99 -3.43
N ARG A 165 11.87 -10.91 -3.72
CA ARG A 165 13.33 -10.83 -3.66
C ARG A 165 13.78 -9.39 -3.45
N ALA A 166 14.96 -9.21 -2.87
CA ALA A 166 15.58 -7.89 -2.84
C ALA A 166 15.87 -7.41 -4.27
N GLU A 167 15.77 -6.10 -4.50
CA GLU A 167 16.16 -5.49 -5.78
C GLU A 167 17.65 -5.73 -6.10
N ASP A 168 18.51 -5.81 -5.07
CA ASP A 168 19.96 -6.00 -5.24
C ASP A 168 20.38 -7.44 -5.55
N ASP A 169 19.53 -8.43 -5.26
CA ASP A 169 19.83 -9.84 -5.58
C ASP A 169 19.86 -10.11 -7.09
N ASP A 170 19.33 -9.20 -7.92
CA ASP A 170 19.52 -9.22 -9.39
C ASP A 170 21.01 -9.14 -9.79
N GLU A 171 21.91 -8.67 -8.92
CA GLU A 171 23.35 -8.60 -9.21
C GLU A 171 24.09 -9.90 -8.94
N LYS A 172 23.58 -10.78 -8.05
CA LYS A 172 24.24 -12.04 -7.69
C LYS A 172 23.82 -13.21 -8.57
N GLU A 173 22.61 -13.19 -9.15
CA GLU A 173 22.14 -14.23 -10.06
C GLU A 173 22.51 -14.01 -11.54
N ALA A 174 23.10 -12.87 -11.90
CA ALA A 174 23.62 -12.64 -13.25
C ALA A 174 24.84 -13.52 -13.61
N ALA A 175 25.42 -14.25 -12.65
CA ALA A 175 26.55 -15.16 -12.86
C ALA A 175 26.16 -16.65 -13.01
N GLY A 176 24.87 -17.01 -12.87
CA GLY A 176 24.48 -18.43 -12.78
C GLY A 176 23.12 -18.75 -13.36
N THR A 177 23.14 -19.32 -14.57
CA THR A 177 22.10 -20.17 -15.17
C THR A 177 21.03 -19.47 -16.02
N SER A 178 21.09 -19.84 -17.29
CA SER A 178 20.14 -19.64 -18.38
C SER A 178 18.78 -20.31 -18.13
N GLY A 179 17.67 -19.58 -18.30
CA GLY A 179 16.36 -20.20 -18.50
C GLY A 179 15.16 -19.30 -18.17
N ALA A 180 14.48 -18.83 -19.21
CA ALA A 180 13.09 -18.33 -19.25
C ALA A 180 12.73 -16.99 -18.55
N GLY A 181 12.53 -15.95 -19.38
CA GLY A 181 11.47 -14.96 -19.14
C GLY A 181 11.81 -13.70 -18.32
N LYS A 182 13.01 -13.15 -18.44
CA LYS A 182 13.39 -11.87 -17.82
C LYS A 182 12.77 -10.68 -18.57
N VAL A 183 11.92 -9.90 -17.92
CA VAL A 183 11.75 -8.48 -18.27
C VAL A 183 12.59 -7.68 -17.28
N SER A 184 13.85 -7.44 -17.65
CA SER A 184 14.71 -6.45 -17.03
C SER A 184 14.12 -5.06 -17.31
N VAL A 185 13.48 -4.42 -16.34
CA VAL A 185 13.04 -3.04 -16.54
C VAL A 185 14.19 -2.12 -16.16
N GLU A 186 15.09 -1.87 -17.12
CA GLU A 186 15.82 -0.61 -17.12
C GLU A 186 14.78 0.52 -17.22
N SER A 187 14.52 1.21 -16.12
CA SER A 187 13.60 2.35 -16.09
C SER A 187 14.31 3.63 -16.54
N GLU A 188 13.58 4.46 -17.28
CA GLU A 188 14.03 5.79 -17.64
C GLU A 188 13.56 6.80 -16.59
N TYR A 189 14.49 7.62 -16.12
CA TYR A 189 14.27 8.68 -15.14
C TYR A 189 14.82 10.01 -15.67
N ILE A 190 14.29 11.11 -15.16
CA ILE A 190 14.84 12.46 -15.34
C ILE A 190 15.34 12.96 -13.99
N LEU A 191 16.65 13.21 -13.90
CA LEU A 191 17.30 13.73 -12.71
C LEU A 191 17.26 15.26 -12.72
N ASN A 192 16.93 15.85 -11.57
CA ASN A 192 17.16 17.24 -11.25
C ASN A 192 18.46 17.37 -10.47
N THR A 193 19.52 17.76 -11.15
CA THR A 193 20.87 17.90 -10.55
C THR A 193 20.98 19.04 -9.54
N SER A 194 20.02 19.97 -9.49
CA SER A 194 20.02 21.08 -8.53
C SER A 194 19.32 20.75 -7.21
N THR A 195 18.25 19.96 -7.27
CA THR A 195 17.47 19.58 -6.08
C THR A 195 17.82 18.18 -5.58
N HIS A 196 18.69 17.46 -6.29
CA HIS A 196 18.95 16.03 -6.07
C HIS A 196 17.67 15.20 -6.01
N LYS A 197 16.78 15.40 -6.98
CA LYS A 197 15.55 14.59 -7.11
C LYS A 197 15.49 13.89 -8.44
N PHE A 198 14.84 12.73 -8.50
CA PHE A 198 14.56 12.05 -9.78
C PHE A 198 13.05 11.88 -10.00
N HIS A 199 12.68 11.83 -11.27
CA HIS A 199 11.30 11.88 -11.74
C HIS A 199 11.07 10.83 -12.84
N ARG A 200 9.81 10.39 -13.03
CA ARG A 200 9.42 9.72 -14.28
C ARG A 200 9.48 10.71 -15.45
N PRO A 201 9.73 10.26 -16.70
CA PRO A 201 9.82 11.15 -17.86
C PRO A 201 8.55 11.98 -18.13
N ASP A 202 7.39 11.47 -17.72
CA ASP A 202 6.07 12.09 -17.87
C ASP A 202 5.65 12.99 -16.68
N CYS A 203 6.45 13.07 -15.62
CA CYS A 203 6.13 13.86 -14.43
C CYS A 203 5.93 15.36 -14.76
N ALA A 204 4.86 15.96 -14.25
CA ALA A 204 4.60 17.39 -14.41
C ALA A 204 5.78 18.28 -13.96
N GLY A 205 6.46 17.89 -12.87
CA GLY A 205 7.64 18.60 -12.36
C GLY A 205 8.85 18.59 -13.31
N VAL A 206 8.88 17.71 -14.32
CA VAL A 206 9.89 17.75 -15.38
C VAL A 206 9.65 18.94 -16.32
N LYS A 207 8.40 19.32 -16.59
CA LYS A 207 8.10 20.45 -17.49
C LYS A 207 8.60 21.78 -16.94
N ASP A 208 8.47 21.97 -15.62
CA ASP A 208 8.86 23.20 -14.93
C ASP A 208 10.36 23.26 -14.57
N MET A 209 11.09 22.18 -14.79
CA MET A 209 12.51 22.11 -14.49
C MET A 209 13.34 22.87 -15.53
N LYS A 210 14.39 23.59 -15.08
CA LYS A 210 15.33 24.26 -15.98
C LYS A 210 16.13 23.22 -16.77
N GLU A 211 16.23 23.38 -18.09
CA GLU A 211 16.96 22.45 -18.98
C GLU A 211 18.38 22.13 -18.51
N LYS A 212 19.13 23.13 -18.05
CA LYS A 212 20.49 22.94 -17.52
C LYS A 212 20.59 22.03 -16.28
N ASN A 213 19.46 21.79 -15.59
CA ASN A 213 19.39 20.94 -14.41
C ASN A 213 18.78 19.56 -14.72
N LYS A 214 18.27 19.33 -15.94
CA LYS A 214 17.71 18.05 -16.38
C LYS A 214 18.83 17.14 -16.87
N LYS A 215 18.87 15.92 -16.34
CA LYS A 215 19.75 14.86 -16.86
C LYS A 215 18.96 13.57 -17.05
N PRO A 216 18.80 13.07 -18.30
CA PRO A 216 18.25 11.75 -18.53
C PRO A 216 19.13 10.69 -17.88
N TYR A 217 18.48 9.71 -17.28
CA TYR A 217 19.14 8.57 -16.67
C TYR A 217 18.36 7.32 -17.02
N LYS A 218 19.06 6.30 -17.51
CA LYS A 218 18.50 4.98 -17.76
C LYS A 218 19.29 4.00 -16.90
N GLY A 219 18.60 3.36 -15.96
CA GLY A 219 19.26 2.52 -14.98
C GLY A 219 18.38 2.29 -13.76
N LYS A 220 18.99 1.73 -12.71
CA LYS A 220 18.27 1.35 -11.49
C LYS A 220 17.91 2.57 -10.65
N ARG A 221 16.73 2.50 -10.00
CA ARG A 221 16.28 3.45 -8.99
C ARG A 221 17.19 3.43 -7.76
N SER A 222 17.56 2.25 -7.27
CA SER A 222 18.42 2.08 -6.09
C SER A 222 19.73 2.86 -6.21
N LYS A 223 20.39 2.77 -7.35
CA LYS A 223 21.60 3.56 -7.64
C LYS A 223 21.41 5.07 -7.53
N LEU A 224 20.24 5.60 -7.88
CA LEU A 224 19.95 7.02 -7.69
C LEU A 224 19.83 7.38 -6.21
N LEU A 225 19.24 6.50 -5.39
CA LEU A 225 19.16 6.68 -3.95
C LEU A 225 20.56 6.65 -3.32
N GLU A 226 21.42 5.71 -3.71
CA GLU A 226 22.83 5.62 -3.29
C GLU A 226 23.64 6.87 -3.70
N ASP A 227 23.42 7.38 -4.91
CA ASP A 227 24.02 8.61 -5.43
C ASP A 227 23.45 9.89 -4.76
N GLY A 228 22.59 9.73 -3.74
CA GLY A 228 22.06 10.80 -2.91
C GLY A 228 20.87 11.55 -3.53
N TYR A 229 20.20 10.97 -4.54
CA TYR A 229 18.96 11.51 -5.08
C TYR A 229 17.74 11.00 -4.33
N SER A 230 16.71 11.83 -4.22
CA SER A 230 15.42 11.46 -3.61
C SER A 230 14.31 11.35 -4.67
N PRO A 231 13.35 10.42 -4.53
CA PRO A 231 12.24 10.32 -5.46
C PRO A 231 11.36 11.56 -5.39
N CYS A 232 10.86 12.01 -6.54
CA CYS A 232 9.84 13.04 -6.57
C CYS A 232 8.55 12.53 -5.94
N LYS A 233 8.12 13.15 -4.84
CA LYS A 233 6.87 12.79 -4.14
C LYS A 233 5.62 12.84 -5.02
N SER A 234 5.63 13.65 -6.09
CA SER A 234 4.45 13.84 -6.95
C SER A 234 4.26 12.73 -7.99
N CYS A 235 5.34 12.21 -8.59
CA CYS A 235 5.24 11.11 -9.55
C CYS A 235 5.63 9.76 -8.96
N ASN A 236 6.05 9.73 -7.69
CA ASN A 236 6.56 8.60 -6.94
C ASN A 236 7.19 7.54 -7.86
N PRO A 237 8.33 7.89 -8.49
CA PRO A 237 8.93 7.14 -9.59
C PRO A 237 9.53 5.82 -9.09
#